data_AF-A0A327UQ33-F1
#
_entry.id   AF-A0A327UQ33-F1
#
_cell.length_a   1.000
_cell.length_b   1.000
_cell.length_c   1.000
_cell.angle_alpha   90.00
_cell.angle_beta   90.00
_cell.angle_gamma   90.00
#
_symmetry.space_group_name_H-M   'P 1'
#
loop_
_entity.id
_entity.type
_entity.pdbx_description
1 polymer ?
#
loop_
_entity_poly.entity_id
_entity_poly.type
_entity_poly.pdbx_seq_one_letter_code
_entity_poly.pdbx_strand_id
1 'polypeptide(L)'
;MKRRFQLALAGALITAVGSTLTLWSADAQASVNRYTIQANSPKPAACNNQGTVPAGTWLQNKVCGYFVGTAMAGTAFDVHETAQSDYHYGHNYGGNNICAWVPPGALSAEPTGTADESCSAETKERIGHRRAFGSDFNAAAHEAEDGSAVTVDPACSGGAYYNYFNSSDYNGGSLRDAAGQPAAEVQYRYTTTGSDPAVVVRDSNLGWVFMDRDCVTDWRGLTFHNDDD
;
A
#
# COMPACT_ATOMS: atom_id res chain seq x y z
N MET A 1 37.73 38.27 -82.37
CA MET A 1 39.08 38.07 -81.82
C MET A 1 38.99 37.37 -80.47
N LYS A 2 39.90 36.40 -80.25
CA LYS A 2 40.03 35.55 -79.07
C LYS A 2 40.04 36.33 -77.74
N ARG A 3 39.41 35.80 -76.68
CA ARG A 3 40.12 35.26 -75.49
C ARG A 3 39.16 34.76 -74.40
N ARG A 4 39.53 33.61 -73.85
CA ARG A 4 38.98 32.90 -72.69
C ARG A 4 39.18 33.73 -71.42
N PHE A 5 38.28 33.61 -70.45
CA PHE A 5 38.62 33.67 -69.03
C PHE A 5 37.74 32.71 -68.25
N GLN A 6 38.38 31.68 -67.70
CA GLN A 6 37.82 30.81 -66.66
C GLN A 6 37.78 31.63 -65.36
N LEU A 7 36.63 31.67 -64.69
CA LEU A 7 36.56 32.00 -63.28
C LEU A 7 36.13 30.73 -62.53
N ALA A 8 37.05 30.20 -61.73
CA ALA A 8 36.74 29.32 -60.62
C ALA A 8 36.08 30.17 -59.52
N LEU A 9 34.94 29.73 -58.98
CA LEU A 9 34.47 30.20 -57.68
C LEU A 9 34.26 28.99 -56.76
N ALA A 10 34.86 29.14 -55.59
CA ALA A 10 35.00 28.16 -54.53
C ALA A 10 33.65 27.64 -54.02
N GLY A 11 33.57 26.32 -53.80
CA GLY A 11 32.49 25.69 -53.07
C GLY A 11 32.57 26.07 -51.59
N ALA A 12 31.53 26.70 -51.07
CA ALA A 12 31.32 26.85 -49.63
C ALA A 12 30.80 25.52 -49.07
N LEU A 13 31.58 24.93 -48.17
CA LEU A 13 31.21 23.77 -47.38
C LEU A 13 30.18 24.25 -46.34
N ILE A 14 28.90 23.94 -46.53
CA ILE A 14 27.88 24.13 -45.49
C ILE A 14 27.93 22.90 -44.59
N THR A 15 28.62 23.00 -43.46
CA THR A 15 28.51 22.06 -42.35
C THR A 15 27.11 22.22 -41.74
N ALA A 16 26.17 21.38 -42.18
CA ALA A 16 24.90 21.20 -41.50
C ALA A 16 25.18 20.51 -40.16
N VAL A 17 25.26 21.29 -39.08
CA VAL A 17 25.21 20.78 -37.72
C VAL A 17 23.79 20.24 -37.53
N GLY A 18 23.64 18.93 -37.70
CA GLY A 18 22.39 18.24 -37.39
C GLY A 18 22.14 18.32 -35.89
N SER A 19 21.30 19.26 -35.47
CA SER A 19 20.71 19.26 -34.15
C SER A 19 19.83 18.02 -34.05
N THR A 20 20.35 16.95 -33.45
CA THR A 20 19.53 15.85 -32.96
C THR A 20 18.61 16.40 -31.88
N LEU A 21 17.42 16.85 -32.28
CA LEU A 21 16.28 16.97 -31.38
C LEU A 21 16.06 15.57 -30.80
N THR A 22 16.58 15.34 -29.60
CA THR A 22 16.10 14.28 -28.73
C THR A 22 14.66 14.65 -28.40
N LEU A 23 13.72 14.05 -29.13
CA LEU A 23 12.33 13.96 -28.70
C LEU A 23 12.36 13.08 -27.45
N TRP A 24 12.33 13.72 -26.29
CA TRP A 24 11.99 13.06 -25.05
C TRP A 24 10.52 12.65 -25.19
N SER A 25 10.29 11.42 -25.62
CA SER A 25 8.99 10.78 -25.39
C SER A 25 8.85 10.69 -23.88
N ALA A 26 8.09 11.61 -23.28
CA ALA A 26 7.50 11.30 -21.99
C ALA A 26 6.57 10.10 -22.27
N ASP A 27 6.97 8.92 -21.82
CA ASP A 27 6.07 7.76 -21.82
C ASP A 27 4.79 8.23 -21.14
N ALA A 28 3.69 8.26 -21.88
CA ALA A 28 2.39 8.57 -21.30
C ALA A 28 2.15 7.50 -20.23
N GLN A 29 2.10 7.89 -18.96
CA GLN A 29 1.73 6.97 -17.89
C GLN A 29 0.37 6.36 -18.25
N ALA A 30 0.24 5.03 -18.11
CA ALA A 30 -1.00 4.36 -18.41
C ALA A 30 -2.12 4.95 -17.53
N SER A 31 -3.29 5.22 -18.10
CA SER A 31 -4.43 5.68 -17.30
C SER A 31 -5.11 4.49 -16.64
N VAL A 32 -5.36 4.59 -15.35
CA VAL A 32 -6.05 3.59 -14.53
C VAL A 32 -7.44 4.08 -14.11
N ASN A 33 -8.32 3.14 -13.77
CA ASN A 33 -9.66 3.47 -13.30
C ASN A 33 -9.64 3.82 -11.80
N ARG A 34 -10.25 4.94 -11.45
CA ARG A 34 -10.48 5.38 -10.08
C ARG A 34 -11.84 4.91 -9.59
N TYR A 35 -11.89 4.36 -8.39
CA TYR A 35 -13.10 3.93 -7.70
C TYR A 35 -13.24 4.63 -6.35
N THR A 36 -14.42 4.48 -5.75
CA THR A 36 -14.66 4.89 -4.36
C THR A 36 -14.71 3.67 -3.44
N ILE A 37 -14.07 3.75 -2.28
CA ILE A 37 -14.11 2.71 -1.25
C ILE A 37 -15.51 2.67 -0.60
N GLN A 38 -16.05 1.46 -0.45
CA GLN A 38 -17.35 1.24 0.19
C GLN A 38 -17.20 0.95 1.68
N ALA A 39 -18.16 1.45 2.47
CA ALA A 39 -18.34 1.06 3.86
C ALA A 39 -18.86 -0.38 3.96
N ASN A 40 -18.68 -1.00 5.13
CA ASN A 40 -19.14 -2.37 5.40
C ASN A 40 -18.62 -3.39 4.38
N SER A 41 -17.40 -3.20 3.86
CA SER A 41 -16.86 -4.14 2.88
C SER A 41 -16.78 -5.54 3.50
N PRO A 42 -17.16 -6.59 2.76
CA PRO A 42 -17.06 -7.94 3.26
C PRO A 42 -15.59 -8.28 3.51
N LYS A 43 -15.31 -8.94 4.63
CA LYS A 43 -14.00 -9.54 4.83
C LYS A 43 -13.83 -10.70 3.84
N PRO A 44 -12.61 -10.96 3.34
CA PRO A 44 -12.41 -11.93 2.28
C PRO A 44 -12.60 -13.36 2.79
N ALA A 45 -13.75 -13.96 2.47
CA ALA A 45 -14.10 -15.32 2.89
C ALA A 45 -13.12 -16.38 2.35
N ALA A 46 -12.53 -16.15 1.18
CA ALA A 46 -11.48 -17.00 0.60
C ALA A 46 -10.24 -17.12 1.49
N CYS A 47 -10.06 -16.19 2.44
CA CYS A 47 -8.95 -16.18 3.39
C CYS A 47 -9.42 -16.57 4.81
N ASN A 48 -10.52 -17.33 4.92
CA ASN A 48 -11.14 -17.76 6.18
C ASN A 48 -11.54 -16.62 7.14
N ASN A 49 -11.77 -15.42 6.61
CA ASN A 49 -12.27 -14.28 7.38
C ASN A 49 -13.79 -14.13 7.25
N GLN A 50 -14.46 -13.64 8.30
CA GLN A 50 -15.91 -13.49 8.32
C GLN A 50 -16.36 -12.14 8.89
N GLY A 51 -17.50 -11.65 8.41
CA GLY A 51 -18.10 -10.38 8.79
C GLY A 51 -17.74 -9.25 7.82
N THR A 52 -17.88 -8.02 8.27
CA THR A 52 -17.61 -6.81 7.47
C THR A 52 -16.58 -5.93 8.16
N VAL A 53 -16.04 -4.97 7.41
CA VAL A 53 -15.22 -3.87 7.92
C VAL A 53 -16.08 -2.60 7.85
N PRO A 54 -16.77 -2.20 8.92
CA PRO A 54 -17.71 -1.08 8.86
C PRO A 54 -17.09 0.22 8.36
N ALA A 55 -15.85 0.51 8.79
CA ALA A 55 -15.11 1.72 8.45
C ALA A 55 -14.74 1.85 6.96
N GLY A 56 -14.76 0.76 6.18
CA GLY A 56 -14.28 0.75 4.80
C GLY A 56 -13.88 -0.66 4.38
N THR A 57 -12.60 -0.86 4.04
CA THR A 57 -12.05 -2.18 3.69
C THR A 57 -10.61 -2.35 4.18
N TRP A 58 -10.18 -3.60 4.33
CA TRP A 58 -8.77 -3.90 4.64
C TRP A 58 -7.87 -3.66 3.42
N LEU A 59 -6.74 -3.04 3.69
CA LEU A 59 -5.59 -3.00 2.81
C LEU A 59 -4.66 -4.15 3.22
N GLN A 60 -4.28 -4.96 2.25
CA GLN A 60 -3.43 -6.13 2.44
C GLN A 60 -2.17 -6.02 1.58
N ASN A 61 -1.07 -6.59 2.08
CA ASN A 61 0.21 -6.56 1.35
C ASN A 61 0.20 -7.46 0.10
N LYS A 62 -0.60 -8.53 0.12
CA LYS A 62 -0.87 -9.45 -0.99
C LYS A 62 -2.29 -10.02 -0.88
N VAL A 63 -2.74 -10.77 -1.88
CA VAL A 63 -4.01 -11.52 -1.80
C VAL A 63 -3.98 -12.45 -0.58
N CYS A 64 -5.00 -12.37 0.28
CA CYS A 64 -5.05 -13.08 1.57
C CYS A 64 -3.82 -12.84 2.49
N GLY A 65 -3.15 -11.71 2.32
CA GLY A 65 -1.94 -11.37 3.06
C GLY A 65 -2.18 -10.78 4.44
N TYR A 66 -1.13 -10.18 4.97
CA TYR A 66 -1.16 -9.41 6.20
C TYR A 66 -1.94 -8.11 6.00
N PHE A 67 -2.73 -7.74 7.01
CA PHE A 67 -3.32 -6.41 7.12
C PHE A 67 -2.22 -5.37 7.22
N VAL A 68 -2.30 -4.30 6.43
CA VAL A 68 -1.37 -3.16 6.45
C VAL A 68 -2.07 -1.80 6.59
N GLY A 69 -3.39 -1.80 6.76
CA GLY A 69 -4.18 -0.58 6.83
C GLY A 69 -5.65 -0.80 6.56
N THR A 70 -6.43 0.26 6.72
CA THR A 70 -7.83 0.32 6.29
C THR A 70 -7.97 1.46 5.28
N ALA A 71 -8.50 1.14 4.11
CA ALA A 71 -9.00 2.16 3.19
C ALA A 71 -10.37 2.61 3.70
N MET A 72 -10.50 3.89 4.01
CA MET A 72 -11.70 4.44 4.65
C MET A 72 -12.82 4.63 3.63
N ALA A 73 -14.06 4.36 4.03
CA ALA A 73 -15.22 4.54 3.15
C ALA A 73 -15.32 5.97 2.60
N GLY A 74 -15.67 6.08 1.32
CA GLY A 74 -15.78 7.36 0.61
C GLY A 74 -14.47 7.92 0.08
N THR A 75 -13.33 7.28 0.35
CA THR A 75 -12.04 7.70 -0.22
C THR A 75 -11.79 7.06 -1.59
N ALA A 76 -10.82 7.61 -2.33
CA ALA A 76 -10.50 7.16 -3.67
C ALA A 76 -9.51 5.98 -3.64
N PHE A 77 -9.69 5.05 -4.59
CA PHE A 77 -8.77 3.95 -4.85
C PHE A 77 -8.57 3.78 -6.36
N ASP A 78 -7.33 3.91 -6.81
CA ASP A 78 -6.98 3.72 -8.22
C ASP A 78 -6.58 2.27 -8.43
N VAL A 79 -7.19 1.58 -9.40
CA VAL A 79 -6.95 0.14 -9.65
C VAL A 79 -5.97 -0.05 -10.80
N HIS A 80 -4.81 -0.63 -10.50
CA HIS A 80 -3.72 -0.87 -11.43
C HIS A 80 -3.76 -2.30 -11.97
N GLU A 81 -4.19 -3.25 -11.13
CA GLU A 81 -4.30 -4.65 -11.49
C GLU A 81 -5.46 -5.30 -10.75
N THR A 82 -6.13 -6.25 -11.41
CA THR A 82 -7.14 -7.11 -10.80
C THR A 82 -6.68 -8.56 -10.90
N ALA A 83 -6.58 -9.24 -9.75
CA ALA A 83 -6.22 -10.65 -9.69
C ALA A 83 -7.41 -11.54 -10.09
N GLN A 84 -7.14 -12.82 -10.39
CA GLN A 84 -8.19 -13.80 -10.70
C GLN A 84 -9.16 -14.05 -9.53
N SER A 85 -8.76 -13.71 -8.31
CA SER A 85 -9.60 -13.78 -7.10
C SER A 85 -10.46 -12.54 -6.89
N ASP A 86 -10.56 -11.65 -7.87
CA ASP A 86 -11.23 -10.33 -7.81
C ASP A 86 -10.66 -9.36 -6.76
N TYR A 87 -9.45 -9.63 -6.30
CA TYR A 87 -8.67 -8.67 -5.53
C TYR A 87 -8.14 -7.58 -6.45
N HIS A 88 -8.11 -6.33 -5.96
CA HIS A 88 -7.61 -5.20 -6.72
C HIS A 88 -6.34 -4.63 -6.09
N TYR A 89 -5.25 -4.60 -6.84
CA TYR A 89 -4.03 -3.91 -6.44
C TYR A 89 -4.09 -2.48 -6.93
N GLY A 90 -3.69 -1.55 -6.06
CA GLY A 90 -3.63 -0.17 -6.46
C GLY A 90 -3.39 0.84 -5.35
N HIS A 91 -3.63 2.11 -5.67
CA HIS A 91 -3.29 3.24 -4.81
C HIS A 91 -4.49 3.66 -3.98
N ASN A 92 -4.37 3.55 -2.66
CA ASN A 92 -5.35 4.10 -1.74
C ASN A 92 -5.01 5.55 -1.39
N TYR A 93 -5.98 6.45 -1.55
CA TYR A 93 -5.89 7.84 -1.11
C TYR A 93 -6.76 8.02 0.14
N GLY A 94 -6.21 8.57 1.21
CA GLY A 94 -6.93 8.77 2.47
C GLY A 94 -6.03 9.27 3.58
N GLY A 95 -6.32 8.88 4.82
CA GLY A 95 -5.41 9.13 5.95
C GLY A 95 -4.04 8.49 5.70
N ASN A 96 -4.00 7.31 5.08
CA ASN A 96 -2.83 6.68 4.49
C ASN A 96 -2.82 6.85 2.96
N ASN A 97 -1.63 6.91 2.37
CA ASN A 97 -1.43 7.11 0.94
C ASN A 97 -0.44 6.08 0.39
N ILE A 98 -0.94 4.86 0.13
CA ILE A 98 -0.11 3.67 -0.07
C ILE A 98 -0.66 2.78 -1.20
N CYS A 99 0.25 2.04 -1.85
CA CYS A 99 -0.08 0.95 -2.75
C CYS A 99 -0.33 -0.33 -1.96
N ALA A 100 -1.49 -0.96 -2.15
CA ALA A 100 -1.86 -2.21 -1.47
C ALA A 100 -2.95 -2.97 -2.25
N TRP A 101 -3.34 -4.14 -1.74
CA TRP A 101 -4.46 -4.91 -2.25
C TRP A 101 -5.73 -4.67 -1.43
N VAL A 102 -6.88 -4.51 -2.10
CA VAL A 102 -8.21 -4.53 -1.47
C VAL A 102 -8.99 -5.78 -1.88
N PRO A 103 -9.81 -6.35 -0.98
CA PRO A 103 -10.60 -7.54 -1.24
C PRO A 103 -11.78 -7.28 -2.20
N PRO A 104 -12.39 -8.34 -2.75
CA PRO A 104 -13.57 -8.24 -3.60
C PRO A 104 -14.72 -7.52 -2.92
N GLY A 105 -15.48 -6.74 -3.69
CA GLY A 105 -16.65 -6.00 -3.19
C GLY A 105 -16.30 -4.72 -2.39
N ALA A 106 -15.03 -4.35 -2.31
CA ALA A 106 -14.60 -3.15 -1.59
C ALA A 106 -14.79 -1.83 -2.36
N LEU A 107 -14.90 -1.90 -3.69
CA LEU A 107 -14.93 -0.74 -4.58
C LEU A 107 -16.34 -0.50 -5.11
N SER A 108 -16.67 0.75 -5.44
CA SER A 108 -17.90 1.10 -6.16
C SER A 108 -18.07 0.24 -7.42
N ALA A 109 -19.32 -0.07 -7.77
CA ALA A 109 -19.61 -0.96 -8.92
C ALA A 109 -19.04 -0.42 -10.25
N GLU A 110 -19.02 0.90 -10.41
CA GLU A 110 -18.46 1.56 -11.58
C GLU A 110 -17.30 2.49 -11.18
N PRO A 111 -16.33 2.74 -12.08
CA PRO A 111 -15.32 3.77 -11.89
C PRO A 111 -15.96 5.15 -11.74
N THR A 112 -15.41 5.95 -10.84
CA THR A 112 -15.78 7.36 -10.63
C THR A 112 -14.87 8.33 -11.36
N GLY A 113 -13.85 7.83 -12.07
CA GLY A 113 -12.94 8.63 -12.89
C GLY A 113 -11.72 7.83 -13.36
N THR A 114 -10.70 8.55 -13.80
CA THR A 114 -9.40 8.00 -14.21
C THR A 114 -8.25 8.73 -13.52
N ALA A 115 -7.10 8.06 -13.40
CA ALA A 115 -5.88 8.62 -12.83
C ALA A 115 -4.64 8.07 -13.55
N ASP A 116 -3.47 8.63 -13.26
CA ASP A 116 -2.20 8.13 -13.79
C ASP A 116 -1.70 6.92 -12.99
N GLU A 117 -1.00 6.01 -13.67
CA GLU A 117 -0.38 4.87 -13.01
C GLU A 117 0.67 5.30 -11.96
N SER A 118 0.49 4.91 -10.69
CA SER A 118 1.30 5.32 -9.55
C SER A 118 1.75 4.15 -8.66
N CYS A 119 1.27 2.93 -8.91
CA CYS A 119 1.67 1.73 -8.19
C CYS A 119 2.37 0.76 -9.15
N SER A 120 3.69 0.65 -9.02
CA SER A 120 4.51 -0.17 -9.92
C SER A 120 4.52 -1.65 -9.54
N ALA A 121 4.95 -2.50 -10.49
CA ALA A 121 5.17 -3.92 -10.27
C ALA A 121 6.27 -4.17 -9.22
N GLU A 122 7.33 -3.37 -9.19
CA GLU A 122 8.40 -3.47 -8.19
C GLU A 122 7.89 -3.16 -6.78
N THR A 123 6.99 -2.17 -6.65
CA THR A 123 6.34 -1.89 -5.37
C THR A 123 5.51 -3.09 -4.93
N LYS A 124 4.72 -3.66 -5.85
CA LYS A 124 3.88 -4.84 -5.59
C LYS A 124 4.69 -6.04 -5.13
N GLU A 125 5.79 -6.35 -5.82
CA GLU A 125 6.70 -7.45 -5.48
C GLU A 125 7.33 -7.23 -4.11
N ARG A 126 7.85 -6.03 -3.85
CA ARG A 126 8.49 -5.70 -2.57
C ARG A 126 7.54 -5.82 -1.39
N ILE A 127 6.34 -5.24 -1.47
CA ILE A 127 5.37 -5.28 -0.35
C ILE A 127 4.77 -6.68 -0.17
N GLY A 128 4.85 -7.53 -1.20
CA GLY A 128 4.52 -8.95 -1.09
C GLY A 128 5.32 -9.65 0.01
N HIS A 129 6.53 -9.18 0.32
CA HIS A 129 7.39 -9.73 1.36
C HIS A 129 7.16 -9.05 2.71
N ARG A 130 6.87 -9.83 3.75
CA ARG A 130 6.48 -9.32 5.08
C ARG A 130 7.48 -8.36 5.74
N ARG A 131 8.78 -8.55 5.50
CA ARG A 131 9.85 -7.67 6.01
C ARG A 131 9.84 -6.25 5.38
N ALA A 132 9.08 -6.03 4.32
CA ALA A 132 8.98 -4.71 3.70
C ALA A 132 8.13 -3.72 4.52
N PHE A 133 7.28 -4.21 5.43
CA PHE A 133 6.38 -3.38 6.23
C PHE A 133 6.40 -3.71 7.72
N GLY A 134 7.06 -4.78 8.15
CA GLY A 134 7.06 -5.16 9.56
C GLY A 134 8.25 -6.00 10.01
N SER A 135 8.34 -6.15 11.32
CA SER A 135 9.23 -7.04 12.06
C SER A 135 8.45 -7.80 13.12
N ASP A 136 9.12 -8.77 13.77
CA ASP A 136 8.61 -9.46 14.96
C ASP A 136 7.25 -10.13 14.72
N PHE A 137 7.06 -10.79 13.57
CA PHE A 137 5.81 -11.48 13.27
C PHE A 137 5.59 -12.66 14.22
N ASN A 138 4.41 -12.76 14.83
CA ASN A 138 4.07 -13.89 15.72
C ASN A 138 3.30 -15.02 15.00
N ALA A 139 3.25 -14.99 13.68
CA ALA A 139 2.71 -16.05 12.85
C ALA A 139 3.71 -16.37 11.74
N ALA A 140 3.73 -17.63 11.31
CA ALA A 140 4.54 -18.05 10.18
C ALA A 140 4.13 -17.32 8.90
N ALA A 141 5.03 -17.29 7.92
CA ALA A 141 4.70 -16.81 6.59
C ALA A 141 3.49 -17.60 6.02
N HIS A 142 2.60 -16.90 5.32
CA HIS A 142 1.37 -17.46 4.71
C HIS A 142 0.31 -18.02 5.68
N GLU A 143 0.51 -17.94 7.01
CA GLU A 143 -0.48 -18.39 7.98
C GLU A 143 -1.34 -17.23 8.50
N ALA A 144 -2.64 -17.30 8.23
CA ALA A 144 -3.63 -16.33 8.68
C ALA A 144 -4.20 -16.66 10.07
N GLU A 145 -3.39 -17.23 10.97
CA GLU A 145 -3.83 -17.52 12.33
C GLU A 145 -3.99 -16.23 13.16
N ASP A 146 -4.99 -16.24 14.04
CA ASP A 146 -5.06 -15.25 15.12
C ASP A 146 -3.80 -15.42 15.96
N GLY A 147 -3.03 -14.34 16.09
CA GLY A 147 -1.76 -14.42 16.80
C GLY A 147 -1.95 -14.67 18.30
N SER A 148 -0.87 -14.60 19.06
CA SER A 148 -0.93 -14.72 20.51
C SER A 148 -1.64 -13.53 21.17
N ALA A 149 -2.45 -13.84 22.18
CA ALA A 149 -3.08 -12.86 23.03
C ALA A 149 -2.04 -12.02 23.77
N VAL A 150 -2.27 -10.70 23.82
CA VAL A 150 -1.45 -9.72 24.51
C VAL A 150 -2.33 -8.74 25.26
N THR A 151 -1.83 -8.26 26.39
CA THR A 151 -2.55 -7.37 27.29
C THR A 151 -2.39 -5.91 26.85
N VAL A 152 -3.51 -5.21 26.74
CA VAL A 152 -3.54 -3.76 26.52
C VAL A 152 -3.42 -3.04 27.87
N ASP A 153 -2.48 -2.10 27.96
CA ASP A 153 -2.33 -1.23 29.14
C ASP A 153 -3.62 -0.39 29.34
N PRO A 154 -4.29 -0.48 30.50
CA PRO A 154 -5.43 0.37 30.82
C PRO A 154 -5.14 1.88 30.75
N ALA A 155 -3.87 2.28 30.88
CA ALA A 155 -3.41 3.67 30.74
C ALA A 155 -3.15 4.08 29.28
N CYS A 156 -3.39 3.21 28.30
CA CYS A 156 -3.27 3.52 26.87
C CYS A 156 -4.29 4.59 26.45
N SER A 157 -3.92 5.85 26.63
CA SER A 157 -4.78 6.99 26.29
C SER A 157 -4.93 7.20 24.78
N GLY A 158 -3.99 6.69 23.98
CA GLY A 158 -4.01 6.78 22.53
C GLY A 158 -5.08 5.92 21.85
N GLY A 159 -5.52 4.84 22.49
CA GLY A 159 -6.48 3.90 21.90
C GLY A 159 -5.92 3.18 20.67
N ALA A 160 -6.83 2.76 19.78
CA ALA A 160 -6.52 2.06 18.54
C ALA A 160 -6.78 2.94 17.31
N TYR A 161 -6.08 2.61 16.22
CA TYR A 161 -6.07 3.38 14.98
C TYR A 161 -6.17 2.45 13.77
N TYR A 162 -6.85 2.87 12.71
CA TYR A 162 -6.98 2.06 11.51
C TYR A 162 -5.75 2.10 10.61
N ASN A 163 -4.90 3.11 10.74
CA ASN A 163 -3.80 3.37 9.82
C ASN A 163 -2.53 3.85 10.53
N TYR A 164 -1.38 3.52 9.93
CA TYR A 164 -0.04 3.94 10.36
C TYR A 164 0.80 4.45 9.17
N PHE A 165 1.02 3.62 8.15
CA PHE A 165 1.86 3.95 7.00
C PHE A 165 1.31 5.16 6.22
N ASN A 166 2.21 6.01 5.74
CA ASN A 166 1.86 7.22 4.99
C ASN A 166 2.36 7.23 3.54
N SER A 167 3.17 6.25 3.15
CA SER A 167 3.77 6.12 1.81
C SER A 167 3.90 4.65 1.39
N SER A 168 3.95 4.43 0.08
CA SER A 168 4.11 3.09 -0.51
C SER A 168 5.48 2.47 -0.28
N ASP A 169 6.45 3.17 0.33
CA ASP A 169 7.74 2.57 0.69
C ASP A 169 7.65 1.74 1.99
N TYR A 170 6.61 1.95 2.81
CA TYR A 170 6.38 1.28 4.09
C TYR A 170 7.54 1.44 5.10
N ASN A 171 8.35 2.50 4.98
CA ASN A 171 9.49 2.73 5.88
C ASN A 171 9.12 3.49 7.16
N GLY A 172 7.88 3.96 7.27
CA GLY A 172 7.41 4.65 8.48
C GLY A 172 6.00 5.19 8.34
N GLY A 173 5.57 5.87 9.39
CA GLY A 173 4.20 6.34 9.49
C GLY A 173 3.93 7.09 10.78
N SER A 174 2.65 7.35 11.02
CA SER A 174 2.15 7.81 12.31
C SER A 174 0.71 7.33 12.47
N LEU A 175 0.34 6.97 13.70
CA LEU A 175 -1.02 6.55 14.05
C LEU A 175 -2.03 7.61 13.62
N ARG A 176 -3.09 7.18 12.93
CA ARG A 176 -4.15 8.03 12.37
C ARG A 176 -5.42 7.24 12.14
N ASP A 177 -6.52 7.95 11.90
CA ASP A 177 -7.85 7.39 11.73
C ASP A 177 -8.26 6.58 12.98
N ALA A 178 -8.59 7.30 14.07
CA ALA A 178 -8.90 6.69 15.36
C ALA A 178 -10.05 5.65 15.23
N ALA A 179 -9.79 4.44 15.70
CA ALA A 179 -10.74 3.33 15.74
C ALA A 179 -11.51 3.26 17.07
N GLY A 180 -10.99 3.91 18.12
CA GLY A 180 -11.61 3.97 19.44
C GLY A 180 -10.83 3.19 20.49
N GLN A 181 -11.53 2.77 21.54
CA GLN A 181 -10.93 2.02 22.65
C GLN A 181 -10.90 0.52 22.32
N PRO A 182 -9.72 -0.13 22.34
CA PRO A 182 -9.62 -1.58 22.17
C PRO A 182 -10.12 -2.32 23.43
N ALA A 183 -10.34 -3.62 23.30
CA ALA A 183 -10.52 -4.52 24.42
C ALA A 183 -9.25 -4.59 25.28
N ALA A 184 -9.39 -5.08 26.51
CA ALA A 184 -8.27 -5.26 27.44
C ALA A 184 -7.24 -6.31 26.96
N GLU A 185 -7.65 -7.18 26.03
CA GLU A 185 -6.82 -8.20 25.41
C GLU A 185 -7.04 -8.17 23.89
N VAL A 186 -5.95 -8.24 23.14
CA VAL A 186 -5.93 -8.23 21.67
C VAL A 186 -4.97 -9.31 21.17
N GLN A 187 -5.09 -9.72 19.91
CA GLN A 187 -4.16 -10.70 19.32
C GLN A 187 -3.05 -9.98 18.58
N TYR A 188 -1.81 -10.08 19.06
CA TYR A 188 -0.65 -9.47 18.41
C TYR A 188 -0.44 -10.06 17.00
N ARG A 189 0.13 -9.30 16.06
CA ARG A 189 0.51 -9.84 14.74
C ARG A 189 1.94 -9.51 14.34
N TYR A 190 2.28 -8.23 14.33
CA TYR A 190 3.63 -7.76 13.98
C TYR A 190 3.85 -6.33 14.47
N THR A 191 5.11 -5.92 14.49
CA THR A 191 5.53 -4.53 14.75
C THR A 191 5.83 -3.86 13.42
N THR A 192 5.31 -2.66 13.15
CA THR A 192 5.57 -1.97 11.87
C THR A 192 7.05 -1.60 11.75
N THR A 193 7.52 -1.43 10.52
CA THR A 193 8.83 -0.82 10.24
C THR A 193 8.80 0.69 10.51
N GLY A 194 9.94 1.24 10.92
CA GLY A 194 10.13 2.68 11.12
C GLY A 194 10.83 3.04 12.43
N SER A 195 11.08 4.34 12.62
CA SER A 195 11.75 4.87 13.82
C SER A 195 10.84 4.91 15.05
N ASP A 196 9.52 4.96 14.84
CA ASP A 196 8.50 4.96 15.89
C ASP A 196 7.43 3.92 15.54
N PRO A 197 7.73 2.63 15.75
CA PRO A 197 6.91 1.56 15.21
C PRO A 197 5.64 1.34 16.02
N ALA A 198 4.51 1.20 15.31
CA ALA A 198 3.25 0.76 15.90
C ALA A 198 3.19 -0.76 16.01
N VAL A 199 2.32 -1.25 16.88
CA VAL A 199 1.98 -2.68 16.96
C VAL A 199 0.68 -2.94 16.22
N VAL A 200 0.68 -3.95 15.36
CA VAL A 200 -0.52 -4.41 14.66
C VAL A 200 -1.15 -5.54 15.46
N VAL A 201 -2.43 -5.37 15.79
CA VAL A 201 -3.20 -6.32 16.59
C VAL A 201 -4.59 -6.55 16.01
N ARG A 202 -5.20 -7.68 16.34
CA ARG A 202 -6.63 -7.92 16.12
C ARG A 202 -7.38 -7.74 17.42
N ASP A 203 -8.27 -6.76 17.43
CA ASP A 203 -9.29 -6.58 18.44
C ASP A 203 -10.58 -7.33 18.06
N SER A 204 -11.31 -7.82 19.05
CA SER A 204 -12.54 -8.58 18.85
C SER A 204 -13.70 -7.74 18.28
N ASN A 205 -13.75 -6.45 18.59
CA ASN A 205 -14.80 -5.52 18.18
C ASN A 205 -14.37 -4.67 16.98
N LEU A 206 -13.13 -4.17 17.00
CA LEU A 206 -12.59 -3.26 15.98
C LEU A 206 -11.98 -4.00 14.79
N GLY A 207 -11.61 -5.27 14.95
CA GLY A 207 -10.85 -6.03 13.95
C GLY A 207 -9.36 -5.68 13.98
N TRP A 208 -8.71 -5.72 12.81
CA TRP A 208 -7.28 -5.38 12.71
C TRP A 208 -7.06 -3.86 12.85
N VAL A 209 -6.16 -3.49 13.75
CA VAL A 209 -5.85 -2.10 14.10
C VAL A 209 -4.37 -1.94 14.43
N PHE A 210 -3.90 -0.69 14.45
CA PHE A 210 -2.61 -0.25 14.96
C PHE A 210 -2.78 0.33 16.36
N MET A 211 -1.79 0.09 17.20
CA MET A 211 -1.69 0.67 18.53
C MET A 211 -0.27 1.18 18.75
N ASP A 212 -0.13 2.13 19.67
CA ASP A 212 1.20 2.49 20.18
C ASP A 212 1.84 1.25 20.82
N ARG A 213 3.16 1.11 20.65
CA ARG A 213 3.90 -0.02 21.20
C ARG A 213 3.86 -0.06 22.72
N ASP A 214 3.80 1.09 23.37
CA ASP A 214 3.71 1.19 24.83
C ASP A 214 2.32 0.84 25.36
N CYS A 215 1.31 0.79 24.48
CA CYS A 215 -0.03 0.30 24.86
C CYS A 215 -0.11 -1.21 25.00
N VAL A 216 0.90 -1.97 24.57
CA VAL A 216 0.91 -3.44 24.67
C VAL A 216 2.08 -3.86 25.55
N THR A 217 1.79 -4.60 26.62
CA THR A 217 2.76 -4.74 27.74
C THR A 217 3.57 -6.03 27.71
N ASP A 218 3.08 -7.09 27.08
CA ASP A 218 3.63 -8.45 27.14
C ASP A 218 4.09 -9.01 25.77
N TRP A 219 3.96 -8.24 24.68
CA TRP A 219 4.32 -8.70 23.34
C TRP A 219 5.80 -9.08 23.17
N ARG A 220 6.72 -8.54 23.98
CA ARG A 220 8.17 -8.85 23.92
C ARG A 220 8.51 -10.29 24.33
N GLY A 221 7.60 -11.01 24.99
CA GLY A 221 7.78 -12.40 25.40
C GLY A 221 7.30 -13.44 24.39
N LEU A 222 6.81 -13.00 23.23
CA LEU A 222 6.26 -13.87 22.21
C LEU A 222 7.34 -14.57 21.39
N THR A 223 6.98 -15.73 20.83
CA THR A 223 7.83 -16.39 19.83
C THR A 223 7.62 -15.71 18.49
N PHE A 224 8.70 -15.16 17.94
CA PHE A 224 8.67 -14.52 16.64
C PHE A 224 9.17 -15.46 15.55
N HIS A 225 8.41 -15.49 14.46
CA HIS A 225 8.74 -16.19 13.25
C HIS A 225 9.61 -15.28 12.39
N ASN A 226 10.76 -15.78 11.95
CA ASN A 226 11.72 -15.06 11.13
C ASN A 226 11.88 -15.67 9.73
N ASP A 227 10.90 -16.45 9.30
CA ASP A 227 10.81 -16.98 7.94
C ASP A 227 10.85 -15.85 6.90
N ASP A 228 11.49 -16.13 5.78
CA ASP A 228 11.31 -15.32 4.57
C ASP A 228 10.00 -15.76 3.89
N ASP A 229 9.32 -14.79 3.28
CA ASP A 229 7.98 -14.97 2.70
C ASP A 229 8.06 -15.31 1.21
#